data_AF-A0A4Y8Z0C6-F1
#
_entry.id   AF-A0A4Y8Z0C6-F1
#
_cell.length_a   1.000
_cell.length_b   1.000
_cell.length_c   1.000
_cell.angle_alpha   90.00
_cell.angle_beta   90.00
_cell.angle_gamma   90.00
#
_symmetry.space_group_name_H-M   'P 1'
#
loop_
_entity.id
_entity.type
_entity.pdbx_description
1 polymer ?
#
loop_
_entity_poly.entity_id
_entity_poly.type
_entity_poly.pdbx_seq_one_letter_code
_entity_poly.pdbx_strand_id
1 'polypeptide(L)'
;MSDSLEFDFDVDSAWMHFQRRLGEYVSAMRDGDALVIESRYDSTDGVPDTAACVQFYAWDLDMVRCELPANEHLHSSRAITDTQREALNTLGFRTSRGSEPAPPHVDRNRSWSDDLAKKTVAVFRDIWGLPHPSFLSSRATGRYDVPSFEATTEPVSAVVPLCVQPKGKDHLQQLVDRALEPWFGFPPDHDPDGDIPLRFVNGTAYVTVKSTEPVVEINSTLVHAVTGRTRAAELLVDLNVQLPDVMLHLVQDCIVAQVRVSGSPFVPDHLLWAVRMLSHVWEQVDDKFAEDFGGRLGEPTPPALEGDDFPDGLLALIELIADSPDVVEPRTVLECCLSDRDVVVSYLRISAEQEASWRGMAVAADLGDEQCDVDEADREAENWGRAVTALREVLRSTPEQVTPVVDPSAIQLQLFETDEVAEVSDERSDDQ
;
A
#
# COMPACT_ATOMS: atom_id res chain seq x y z
N MET A 1 -18.27 36.11 8.32
CA MET A 1 -17.14 37.01 8.64
C MET A 1 -15.92 36.20 9.07
N SER A 2 -16.08 35.09 9.82
CA SER A 2 -14.96 34.20 10.19
C SER A 2 -14.49 33.28 9.05
N ASP A 3 -15.41 32.67 8.28
CA ASP A 3 -15.04 31.74 7.18
C ASP A 3 -14.16 32.35 6.09
N SER A 4 -14.33 33.64 5.77
CA SER A 4 -13.53 34.31 4.74
C SER A 4 -12.09 34.57 5.18
N LEU A 5 -11.86 34.83 6.47
CA LEU A 5 -10.51 35.01 7.02
C LEU A 5 -9.78 33.68 7.18
N GLU A 6 -10.52 32.61 7.47
CA GLU A 6 -9.97 31.25 7.54
C GLU A 6 -9.59 30.73 6.15
N PHE A 7 -10.41 30.99 5.13
CA PHE A 7 -10.10 30.68 3.73
C PHE A 7 -8.88 31.47 3.21
N ASP A 8 -8.80 32.77 3.46
CA ASP A 8 -7.65 33.58 3.03
C ASP A 8 -6.34 33.14 3.71
N PHE A 9 -6.41 32.71 4.99
CA PHE A 9 -5.26 32.16 5.72
C PHE A 9 -4.78 30.82 5.14
N ASP A 10 -5.72 29.97 4.69
CA ASP A 10 -5.41 28.68 4.06
C ASP A 10 -4.74 28.89 2.69
N VAL A 11 -5.24 29.84 1.88
CA VAL A 11 -4.65 30.20 0.58
C VAL A 11 -3.24 30.78 0.74
N ASP A 12 -3.02 31.69 1.70
CA ASP A 12 -1.69 32.24 1.99
C ASP A 12 -0.72 31.15 2.46
N SER A 13 -1.20 30.24 3.30
CA SER A 13 -0.43 29.09 3.79
C SER A 13 -0.04 28.15 2.64
N ALA A 14 -0.95 27.90 1.70
CA ALA A 14 -0.67 27.10 0.52
C ALA A 14 0.40 27.72 -0.38
N TRP A 15 0.32 29.03 -0.65
CA TRP A 15 1.35 29.74 -1.43
C TRP A 15 2.71 29.75 -0.73
N MET A 16 2.75 29.94 0.60
CA MET A 16 3.99 29.85 1.37
C MET A 16 4.60 28.44 1.33
N HIS A 17 3.76 27.41 1.43
CA HIS A 17 4.20 26.02 1.35
C HIS A 17 4.77 25.69 -0.03
N PHE A 18 4.09 26.11 -1.10
CA PHE A 18 4.56 25.98 -2.47
C PHE A 18 5.90 26.71 -2.68
N GLN A 19 6.04 27.95 -2.20
CA GLN A 19 7.29 28.72 -2.29
C GLN A 19 8.46 27.97 -1.64
N ARG A 20 8.26 27.42 -0.44
CA ARG A 20 9.29 26.68 0.28
C ARG A 20 9.73 25.43 -0.49
N ARG A 21 8.77 24.61 -0.93
CA ARG A 21 9.07 23.39 -1.72
C ARG A 21 9.81 23.72 -3.01
N LEU A 22 9.40 24.79 -3.70
CA LEU A 22 10.05 25.23 -4.92
C LEU A 22 11.49 25.72 -4.64
N GLY A 23 11.71 26.45 -3.56
CA GLY A 23 13.04 26.90 -3.14
C GLY A 23 13.97 25.72 -2.80
N GLU A 24 13.46 24.72 -2.07
CA GLU A 24 14.17 23.47 -1.76
C GLU A 24 14.56 22.74 -3.06
N TYR A 25 13.62 22.57 -3.99
CA TYR A 25 13.87 21.91 -5.26
C TYR A 25 14.91 22.64 -6.13
N VAL A 26 14.73 23.96 -6.32
CA VAL A 26 15.65 24.78 -7.13
C VAL A 26 17.06 24.79 -6.53
N SER A 27 17.19 24.70 -5.21
CA SER A 27 18.51 24.60 -4.55
C SER A 27 19.25 23.29 -4.87
N ALA A 28 18.49 22.21 -5.14
CA ALA A 28 19.00 20.88 -5.42
C ALA A 28 19.30 20.64 -6.91
N MET A 29 18.83 21.52 -7.81
CA MET A 29 19.07 21.43 -9.25
C MET A 29 20.56 21.47 -9.59
N ARG A 30 20.96 20.67 -10.58
CA ARG A 30 22.30 20.61 -11.15
C ARG A 30 22.28 21.00 -12.63
N ASP A 31 23.46 21.28 -13.16
CA ASP A 31 23.61 21.69 -14.56
C ASP A 31 22.93 20.74 -15.54
N GLY A 32 22.06 21.30 -16.38
CA GLY A 32 21.27 20.56 -17.35
C GLY A 32 19.86 20.19 -16.86
N ASP A 33 19.56 20.37 -15.58
CA ASP A 33 18.20 20.17 -15.06
C ASP A 33 17.29 21.30 -15.50
N ALA A 34 16.07 20.94 -15.89
CA ALA A 34 15.00 21.86 -16.21
C ALA A 34 13.72 21.52 -15.44
N LEU A 35 13.00 22.54 -15.01
CA LEU A 35 11.68 22.42 -14.39
C LEU A 35 10.74 23.40 -15.08
N VAL A 36 9.62 22.90 -15.58
CA VAL A 36 8.53 23.73 -16.08
C VAL A 36 7.38 23.66 -15.08
N ILE A 37 6.82 24.80 -14.71
CA ILE A 37 5.60 24.92 -13.91
C ILE A 37 4.56 25.59 -14.78
N GLU A 38 3.39 24.98 -14.93
CA GLU A 38 2.31 25.44 -15.82
C GLU A 38 0.98 25.49 -15.06
N SER A 39 0.09 26.38 -15.48
CA SER A 39 -1.25 26.49 -14.91
C SER A 39 -2.24 25.57 -15.61
N ARG A 40 -2.95 24.75 -14.83
CA ARG A 40 -4.14 24.00 -15.26
C ARG A 40 -5.42 24.84 -15.19
N TYR A 41 -5.41 25.97 -14.48
CA TYR A 41 -6.58 26.86 -14.38
C TYR A 41 -7.11 27.31 -15.75
N ASP A 42 -6.21 27.41 -16.74
CA ASP A 42 -6.50 27.94 -18.06
C ASP A 42 -6.87 26.85 -19.10
N SER A 43 -6.88 25.57 -18.70
CA SER A 43 -7.00 24.40 -19.61
C SER A 43 -8.43 23.94 -19.93
N THR A 44 -9.46 24.66 -19.45
CA THR A 44 -10.85 24.41 -19.85
C THR A 44 -11.14 25.05 -21.21
N ASP A 45 -11.69 24.24 -22.13
CA ASP A 45 -12.13 24.56 -23.49
C ASP A 45 -11.10 24.40 -24.62
N GLY A 46 -10.72 23.15 -24.93
CA GLY A 46 -10.56 22.66 -26.31
C GLY A 46 -9.59 23.38 -27.28
N VAL A 47 -8.73 24.28 -26.83
CA VAL A 47 -7.76 25.00 -27.65
C VAL A 47 -6.34 24.63 -27.17
N PRO A 48 -5.41 24.29 -28.08
CA PRO A 48 -4.05 23.87 -27.74
C PRO A 48 -3.14 25.08 -27.46
N ASP A 49 -3.56 25.99 -26.59
CA ASP A 49 -2.78 27.19 -26.27
C ASP A 49 -2.10 27.05 -24.91
N THR A 50 -0.79 27.36 -24.90
CA THR A 50 0.07 27.22 -23.73
C THR A 50 -0.45 28.08 -22.57
N ALA A 51 -0.78 27.41 -21.47
CA ALA A 51 -1.20 28.06 -20.24
C ALA A 51 -0.06 28.90 -19.63
N ALA A 52 -0.40 29.79 -18.70
CA ALA A 52 0.59 30.53 -17.93
C ALA A 52 1.65 29.57 -17.35
N CYS A 53 2.91 29.75 -17.71
CA CYS A 53 3.99 28.86 -17.28
C CYS A 53 5.30 29.58 -16.99
N VAL A 54 6.12 28.98 -16.13
CA VAL A 54 7.46 29.46 -15.75
C VAL A 54 8.42 28.29 -15.90
N GLN A 55 9.56 28.54 -16.53
CA GLN A 55 10.62 27.56 -16.71
C GLN A 55 11.84 27.92 -15.85
N PHE A 56 12.44 26.91 -15.24
CA PHE A 56 13.73 26.93 -14.58
C PHE A 56 14.71 26.11 -15.39
N TYR A 57 15.93 26.61 -15.53
CA TYR A 57 17.03 25.88 -16.15
C TYR A 57 18.33 26.14 -15.38
N ALA A 58 18.96 25.07 -14.89
CA ALA A 58 20.23 25.15 -14.18
C ALA A 58 21.41 25.02 -15.16
N TRP A 59 22.36 25.95 -15.07
CA TRP A 59 23.50 26.08 -15.97
C TRP A 59 24.71 26.71 -15.26
N ASP A 60 25.88 26.64 -15.89
CA ASP A 60 27.13 27.28 -15.44
C ASP A 60 27.48 26.99 -13.97
N LEU A 61 27.42 25.72 -13.59
CA LEU A 61 27.75 25.10 -12.30
C LEU A 61 26.92 25.52 -11.09
N ASP A 62 26.42 26.74 -11.03
CA ASP A 62 25.67 27.26 -9.87
C ASP A 62 24.57 28.26 -10.23
N MET A 63 24.32 28.52 -11.50
CA MET A 63 23.31 29.47 -11.96
C MET A 63 22.00 28.76 -12.29
N VAL A 64 20.90 29.41 -11.96
CA VAL A 64 19.55 29.01 -12.37
C VAL A 64 18.89 30.20 -13.06
N ARG A 65 18.45 29.98 -14.30
CA ARG A 65 17.59 30.89 -15.03
C ARG A 65 16.14 30.57 -14.69
N CYS A 66 15.37 31.58 -14.32
CA CYS A 66 13.91 31.54 -14.27
C CYS A 66 13.37 32.40 -15.41
N GLU A 67 12.58 31.81 -16.29
CA GLU A 67 12.11 32.39 -17.54
C GLU A 67 10.59 32.25 -17.70
N LEU A 68 9.96 33.28 -18.25
CA LEU A 68 8.56 33.27 -18.67
C LEU A 68 8.50 33.23 -20.21
N PRO A 69 7.52 32.54 -20.81
CA PRO A 69 7.34 32.57 -22.25
C PRO A 69 7.08 34.00 -22.77
N ALA A 70 7.52 34.25 -23.99
CA ALA A 70 7.13 35.46 -24.72
C ALA A 70 5.63 35.41 -25.07
N ASN A 71 5.01 36.58 -25.27
CA ASN A 71 3.57 36.67 -25.56
C ASN A 71 3.13 35.89 -26.81
N GLU A 72 4.04 35.63 -27.76
CA GLU A 72 3.76 34.80 -28.95
C GLU A 72 3.53 33.33 -28.61
N HIS A 73 4.00 32.89 -27.44
CA HIS A 73 3.87 31.53 -26.90
C HIS A 73 2.85 31.47 -25.75
N LEU A 74 2.21 32.57 -25.35
CA LEU A 74 1.19 32.58 -24.31
C LEU A 74 -0.20 32.68 -24.95
N HIS A 75 -1.19 32.01 -24.35
CA HIS A 75 -2.58 32.25 -24.69
C HIS A 75 -2.94 33.74 -24.55
N SER A 76 -3.82 34.26 -25.42
CA SER A 76 -4.13 35.69 -25.47
C SER A 76 -4.69 36.26 -24.16
N SER A 77 -5.32 35.44 -23.31
CA SER A 77 -5.81 35.86 -21.98
C SER A 77 -4.69 36.04 -20.94
N ARG A 78 -3.50 35.49 -21.20
CA ARG A 78 -2.33 35.53 -20.30
C ARG A 78 -1.16 36.31 -20.88
N ALA A 79 -1.33 36.90 -22.06
CA ALA A 79 -0.35 37.79 -22.66
C ALA A 79 0.04 38.92 -21.70
N ILE A 80 1.34 39.09 -21.48
CA ILE A 80 1.91 40.06 -20.57
C ILE A 80 1.68 41.47 -21.12
N THR A 81 0.86 42.24 -20.42
CA THR A 81 0.59 43.65 -20.71
C THR A 81 1.77 44.54 -20.35
N ASP A 82 1.79 45.78 -20.83
CA ASP A 82 2.87 46.73 -20.48
C ASP A 82 2.94 47.02 -18.97
N THR A 83 1.79 47.10 -18.29
CA THR A 83 1.73 47.26 -16.83
C THR A 83 2.32 46.05 -16.10
N GLN A 84 1.99 44.82 -16.53
CA GLN A 84 2.57 43.60 -15.96
C GLN A 84 4.06 43.48 -16.26
N ARG A 85 4.52 43.98 -17.41
CA ARG A 85 5.94 44.05 -17.77
C ARG A 85 6.72 44.98 -16.85
N GLU A 86 6.13 46.11 -16.46
CA GLU A 86 6.71 47.01 -15.44
C GLU A 86 6.78 46.34 -14.05
N ALA A 87 5.75 45.56 -13.69
CA ALA A 87 5.77 44.76 -12.47
C ALA A 87 6.87 43.68 -12.50
N LEU A 88 7.05 42.98 -13.63
CA LEU A 88 8.15 42.02 -13.83
C LEU A 88 9.52 42.67 -13.69
N ASN A 89 9.73 43.86 -14.28
CA ASN A 89 10.98 44.61 -14.11
C ASN A 89 11.24 44.97 -12.64
N THR A 90 10.18 45.34 -11.89
CA THR A 90 10.28 45.66 -10.46
C THR A 90 10.64 44.41 -9.64
N LEU A 91 10.14 43.23 -10.02
CA LEU A 91 10.52 41.94 -9.43
C LEU A 91 11.96 41.50 -9.79
N GLY A 92 12.57 42.14 -10.79
CA GLY A 92 13.95 41.91 -11.23
C GLY A 92 14.10 41.05 -12.47
N PHE A 93 13.02 40.77 -13.20
CA PHE A 93 13.08 40.14 -14.53
C PHE A 93 13.60 41.14 -15.56
N ARG A 94 14.47 40.68 -16.45
CA ARG A 94 14.90 41.44 -17.62
C ARG A 94 13.83 41.28 -18.70
N THR A 95 13.20 42.38 -19.07
CA THR A 95 12.24 42.41 -20.19
C THR A 95 12.83 43.21 -21.34
N SER A 96 12.63 42.74 -22.59
CA SER A 96 13.11 43.44 -23.78
C SER A 96 11.93 44.09 -24.52
N ARG A 97 12.15 45.28 -25.09
CA ARG A 97 11.17 46.02 -25.93
C ARG A 97 11.58 46.05 -27.40
N GLY A 98 12.57 45.23 -27.78
CA GLY A 98 13.22 45.26 -29.09
C GLY A 98 12.47 44.48 -30.18
N SER A 99 12.99 44.56 -31.41
CA SER A 99 12.40 43.92 -32.60
C SER A 99 12.49 42.39 -32.60
N GLU A 100 13.34 41.81 -31.74
CA GLU A 100 13.36 40.40 -31.36
C GLU A 100 13.15 40.33 -29.83
N PRO A 101 11.91 40.14 -29.37
CA PRO A 101 11.60 40.16 -27.95
C PRO A 101 12.14 38.89 -27.28
N ALA A 102 13.27 39.00 -26.60
CA ALA A 102 13.74 37.95 -25.71
C ALA A 102 12.73 37.71 -24.58
N PRO A 103 12.49 36.44 -24.20
CA PRO A 103 11.57 36.08 -23.13
C PRO A 103 11.99 36.73 -21.80
N PRO A 104 11.03 37.21 -20.98
CA PRO A 104 11.33 37.74 -19.66
C PRO A 104 12.05 36.71 -18.80
N HIS A 105 13.24 37.03 -18.31
CA HIS A 105 14.03 36.09 -17.51
C HIS A 105 14.80 36.77 -16.38
N VAL A 106 15.15 36.00 -15.36
CA VAL A 106 16.05 36.39 -14.29
C VAL A 106 17.05 35.26 -14.04
N ASP A 107 18.32 35.61 -13.93
CA ASP A 107 19.38 34.67 -13.58
C ASP A 107 19.81 34.93 -12.13
N ARG A 108 19.90 33.86 -11.34
CA ARG A 108 20.39 33.90 -9.96
C ARG A 108 21.26 32.69 -9.69
N ASN A 109 22.16 32.83 -8.73
CA ASN A 109 22.87 31.68 -8.17
C ASN A 109 21.89 30.79 -7.39
N ARG A 110 22.08 29.46 -7.42
CA ARG A 110 21.25 28.47 -6.74
C ARG A 110 21.12 28.69 -5.23
N SER A 111 22.12 29.32 -4.61
CA SER A 111 22.07 29.72 -3.20
C SER A 111 20.98 30.76 -2.91
N TRP A 112 20.42 31.39 -3.94
CA TRP A 112 19.29 32.31 -3.88
C TRP A 112 18.00 31.67 -4.44
N SER A 113 17.85 30.35 -4.32
CA SER A 113 16.66 29.61 -4.77
C SER A 113 15.36 30.14 -4.16
N ASP A 114 15.39 30.60 -2.90
CA ASP A 114 14.25 31.24 -2.24
C ASP A 114 13.80 32.54 -2.91
N ASP A 115 14.73 33.35 -3.45
CA ASP A 115 14.41 34.56 -4.21
C ASP A 115 13.71 34.20 -5.53
N LEU A 116 14.18 33.15 -6.21
CA LEU A 116 13.56 32.65 -7.44
C LEU A 116 12.15 32.07 -7.19
N ALA A 117 11.98 31.31 -6.11
CA ALA A 117 10.68 30.77 -5.71
C ALA A 117 9.69 31.89 -5.36
N LYS A 118 10.13 32.90 -4.59
CA LYS A 118 9.32 34.07 -4.24
C LYS A 118 8.87 34.85 -5.47
N LYS A 119 9.77 35.07 -6.45
CA LYS A 119 9.42 35.74 -7.72
C LYS A 119 8.38 34.94 -8.50
N THR A 120 8.50 33.61 -8.50
CA THR A 120 7.58 32.73 -9.20
C THR A 120 6.18 32.77 -8.60
N VAL A 121 6.07 32.81 -7.26
CA VAL A 121 4.79 33.02 -6.58
C VAL A 121 4.19 34.38 -6.95
N ALA A 122 4.98 35.46 -6.94
CA ALA A 122 4.49 36.78 -7.35
C ALA A 122 4.01 36.81 -8.81
N VAL A 123 4.69 36.08 -9.71
CA VAL A 123 4.27 35.95 -11.11
C VAL A 123 2.92 35.24 -11.22
N PHE A 124 2.76 34.08 -10.59
CA PHE A 124 1.51 33.32 -10.69
C PHE A 124 0.35 34.01 -9.95
N ARG A 125 0.58 34.48 -8.72
CA ARG A 125 -0.44 35.06 -7.86
C ARG A 125 -0.78 36.50 -8.22
N ASP A 126 0.22 37.37 -8.37
CA ASP A 126 -0.01 38.81 -8.46
C ASP A 126 -0.10 39.29 -9.91
N ILE A 127 0.66 38.68 -10.83
CA ILE A 127 0.70 39.07 -12.24
C ILE A 127 -0.37 38.34 -13.04
N TRP A 128 -0.42 37.01 -12.94
CA TRP A 128 -1.44 36.20 -13.63
C TRP A 128 -2.71 35.98 -12.83
N GLY A 129 -2.76 36.39 -11.56
CA GLY A 129 -4.00 36.35 -10.78
C GLY A 129 -4.48 34.94 -10.48
N LEU A 130 -3.59 33.94 -10.40
CA LEU A 130 -3.99 32.59 -10.03
C LEU A 130 -4.43 32.56 -8.57
N PRO A 131 -5.62 31.99 -8.28
CA PRO A 131 -6.18 32.04 -6.94
C PRO A 131 -5.44 31.13 -5.95
N HIS A 132 -4.91 29.99 -6.40
CA HIS A 132 -4.34 28.96 -5.52
C HIS A 132 -3.25 28.13 -6.23
N PRO A 133 -2.18 27.66 -5.55
CA PRO A 133 -1.13 26.87 -6.18
C PRO A 133 -1.58 25.46 -6.63
N SER A 134 -2.72 24.95 -6.16
CA SER A 134 -3.26 23.65 -6.61
C SER A 134 -3.61 23.61 -8.09
N PHE A 135 -3.76 24.78 -8.72
CA PHE A 135 -3.95 24.87 -10.16
C PHE A 135 -2.64 24.73 -10.93
N LEU A 136 -1.49 24.60 -10.27
CA LEU A 136 -0.20 24.43 -10.95
C LEU A 136 0.12 22.95 -11.14
N SER A 137 0.64 22.60 -12.30
CA SER A 137 1.37 21.35 -12.52
C SER A 137 2.82 21.62 -12.86
N SER A 138 3.66 20.62 -12.65
CA SER A 138 5.06 20.68 -12.98
C SER A 138 5.48 19.53 -13.88
N ARG A 139 6.47 19.81 -14.70
CA ARG A 139 7.20 18.84 -15.50
C ARG A 139 8.68 19.09 -15.29
N ALA A 140 9.32 18.24 -14.51
CA ALA A 140 10.76 18.21 -14.40
C ALA A 140 11.35 17.36 -15.53
N THR A 141 12.44 17.84 -16.13
CA THR A 141 13.24 17.11 -17.11
C THR A 141 14.69 17.21 -16.68
N GLY A 142 15.30 16.07 -16.35
CA GLY A 142 16.64 16.01 -15.76
C GLY A 142 17.05 14.56 -15.52
N ARG A 143 18.12 14.36 -14.75
CA ARG A 143 18.63 13.02 -14.39
C ARG A 143 17.72 12.31 -13.38
N TYR A 144 17.82 10.98 -13.33
CA TYR A 144 17.06 10.11 -12.42
C TYR A 144 17.33 10.34 -10.92
N ASP A 145 18.40 11.06 -10.55
CA ASP A 145 18.78 11.35 -9.16
C ASP A 145 18.22 12.68 -8.61
N VAL A 146 17.49 13.43 -9.44
CA VAL A 146 16.80 14.65 -9.01
C VAL A 146 15.42 14.26 -8.48
N PRO A 147 15.02 14.65 -7.26
CA PRO A 147 13.68 14.37 -6.73
C PRO A 147 12.60 14.80 -7.73
N SER A 148 11.48 14.10 -7.85
CA SER A 148 10.36 14.63 -8.64
C SER A 148 9.79 15.87 -7.93
N PHE A 149 9.66 17.00 -8.65
CA PHE A 149 8.91 18.15 -8.15
C PHE A 149 7.48 18.06 -8.65
N GLU A 150 6.52 18.02 -7.73
CA GLU A 150 5.08 18.11 -8.03
C GLU A 150 4.53 19.43 -7.50
N ALA A 151 4.21 20.35 -8.43
CA ALA A 151 3.64 21.66 -8.17
C ALA A 151 2.20 21.60 -7.66
N THR A 152 1.50 20.49 -7.92
CA THR A 152 0.22 20.20 -7.29
C THR A 152 0.45 20.17 -5.78
N THR A 153 0.05 21.24 -5.10
CA THR A 153 -0.53 21.05 -3.78
C THR A 153 -1.81 20.29 -4.05
N GLU A 154 -1.80 18.98 -3.82
CA GLU A 154 -3.02 18.36 -3.35
C GLU A 154 -3.61 19.29 -2.29
N PRO A 155 -4.93 19.54 -2.29
CA PRO A 155 -5.52 20.27 -1.18
C PRO A 155 -4.92 19.69 0.10
N VAL A 156 -4.56 20.53 1.06
CA VAL A 156 -4.21 20.06 2.40
C VAL A 156 -5.50 19.51 3.01
N SER A 157 -5.98 18.39 2.48
CA SER A 157 -7.09 17.62 3.01
C SER A 157 -6.45 16.78 4.10
N ALA A 158 -6.48 17.36 5.28
CA ALA A 158 -5.83 16.92 6.49
C ALA A 158 -4.30 16.96 6.40
N VAL A 159 -3.68 17.44 7.48
CA VAL A 159 -2.41 16.86 7.92
C VAL A 159 -2.64 15.34 7.92
N VAL A 160 -2.16 14.60 6.91
CA VAL A 160 -2.05 13.14 7.05
C VAL A 160 -1.07 12.99 8.20
N PRO A 161 -1.53 12.55 9.38
CA PRO A 161 -0.63 12.47 10.50
C PRO A 161 0.48 11.49 10.10
N LEU A 162 1.75 11.90 10.26
CA LEU A 162 2.91 11.00 10.03
C LEU A 162 2.71 9.66 10.73
N CYS A 163 2.00 9.68 11.86
CA CYS A 163 1.46 8.51 12.51
C CYS A 163 0.04 8.77 13.05
N VAL A 164 -0.86 7.80 12.90
CA VAL A 164 -2.25 7.87 13.39
C VAL A 164 -2.44 6.85 14.50
N GLN A 165 -3.00 7.27 15.64
CA GLN A 165 -3.42 6.34 16.68
C GLN A 165 -4.76 5.70 16.27
N PRO A 166 -4.83 4.38 16.01
CA PRO A 166 -6.09 3.73 15.65
C PRO A 166 -7.04 3.71 16.86
N LYS A 167 -8.35 3.69 16.58
CA LYS A 167 -9.42 3.65 17.60
C LYS A 167 -9.99 2.24 17.78
N GLY A 168 -9.43 1.25 17.08
CA GLY A 168 -9.91 -0.13 16.99
C GLY A 168 -9.49 -0.75 15.66
N LYS A 169 -9.82 -2.04 15.48
CA LYS A 169 -9.50 -2.82 14.27
C LYS A 169 -10.02 -2.14 13.00
N ASP A 170 -11.30 -1.78 12.96
CA ASP A 170 -11.92 -1.21 11.76
C ASP A 170 -11.31 0.13 11.37
N HIS A 171 -10.92 0.95 12.36
CA HIS A 171 -10.21 2.20 12.09
C HIS A 171 -8.79 1.93 11.57
N LEU A 172 -8.11 0.90 12.08
CA LEU A 172 -6.81 0.48 11.54
C LEU A 172 -6.94 -0.07 10.11
N GLN A 173 -8.00 -0.83 9.81
CA GLN A 173 -8.30 -1.30 8.46
C GLN A 173 -8.48 -0.13 7.48
N GLN A 174 -9.30 0.87 7.83
CA GLN A 174 -9.48 2.08 7.02
C GLN A 174 -8.19 2.90 6.82
N LEU A 175 -7.25 2.81 7.77
CA LEU A 175 -5.94 3.45 7.64
C LEU A 175 -5.03 2.65 6.70
N VAL A 176 -5.10 1.33 6.74
CA VAL A 176 -4.40 0.42 5.82
C VAL A 176 -4.92 0.58 4.40
N ASP A 177 -6.24 0.60 4.20
CA ASP A 177 -6.87 0.76 2.89
C ASP A 177 -6.39 2.06 2.23
N ARG A 178 -6.48 3.18 2.95
CA ARG A 178 -5.98 4.49 2.49
C ARG A 178 -4.48 4.53 2.23
N ALA A 179 -3.69 3.79 3.01
CA ALA A 179 -2.25 3.72 2.80
C ALA A 179 -1.89 2.95 1.52
N LEU A 180 -2.73 1.98 1.11
CA LEU A 180 -2.53 1.16 -0.08
C LEU A 180 -3.23 1.71 -1.33
N GLU A 181 -4.17 2.66 -1.20
CA GLU A 181 -4.81 3.34 -2.35
C GLU A 181 -3.80 3.81 -3.43
N PRO A 182 -2.66 4.45 -3.10
CA PRO A 182 -1.68 4.85 -4.12
C PRO A 182 -1.04 3.69 -4.88
N TRP A 183 -1.00 2.49 -4.28
CA TRP A 183 -0.46 1.28 -4.90
C TRP A 183 -1.42 0.72 -5.97
N PHE A 184 -2.72 0.75 -5.70
CA PHE A 184 -3.76 0.24 -6.61
C PHE A 184 -4.30 1.30 -7.58
N GLY A 185 -4.21 2.58 -7.22
CA GLY A 185 -4.85 3.69 -7.92
C GLY A 185 -6.33 3.89 -7.54
N PHE A 186 -6.88 3.02 -6.69
CA PHE A 186 -8.24 3.03 -6.15
C PHE A 186 -8.26 2.32 -4.79
N PRO A 187 -9.33 2.44 -3.98
CA PRO A 187 -9.45 1.70 -2.73
C PRO A 187 -9.28 0.19 -2.94
N PRO A 188 -8.43 -0.51 -2.16
CA PRO A 188 -8.18 -1.93 -2.37
C PRO A 188 -9.45 -2.76 -2.15
N ASP A 189 -9.65 -3.75 -3.02
CA ASP A 189 -10.66 -4.79 -2.79
C ASP A 189 -10.19 -5.76 -1.70
N HIS A 190 -11.14 -6.25 -0.92
CA HIS A 190 -10.89 -7.22 0.14
C HIS A 190 -11.39 -8.58 -0.35
N ASP A 191 -10.63 -9.63 -0.03
CA ASP A 191 -11.07 -11.00 -0.27
C ASP A 191 -12.18 -11.41 0.74
N PRO A 192 -12.77 -12.61 0.58
CA PRO A 192 -13.83 -13.06 1.47
C PRO A 192 -13.44 -13.21 2.95
N ASP A 193 -12.14 -13.28 3.27
CA ASP A 193 -11.60 -13.30 4.64
C ASP A 193 -11.31 -11.89 5.19
N GLY A 194 -11.42 -10.87 4.34
CA GLY A 194 -11.16 -9.47 4.67
C GLY A 194 -9.69 -9.08 4.49
N ASP A 195 -8.92 -9.89 3.75
CA ASP A 195 -7.52 -9.63 3.44
C ASP A 195 -7.39 -8.86 2.13
N ILE A 196 -6.34 -8.05 2.02
CA ILE A 196 -6.05 -7.28 0.80
C ILE A 196 -4.99 -8.03 -0.02
N PRO A 197 -5.33 -8.55 -1.22
CA PRO A 197 -4.38 -9.26 -2.06
C PRO A 197 -3.44 -8.28 -2.79
N LEU A 198 -2.14 -8.44 -2.57
CA LEU A 198 -1.05 -7.80 -3.32
C LEU A 198 -0.51 -8.77 -4.36
N ARG A 199 -0.71 -8.46 -5.64
CA ARG A 199 -0.25 -9.30 -6.76
C ARG A 199 1.16 -8.91 -7.18
N PHE A 200 2.07 -9.88 -7.16
CA PHE A 200 3.44 -9.79 -7.69
C PHE A 200 3.57 -10.66 -8.95
N VAL A 201 4.67 -10.51 -9.68
CA VAL A 201 4.91 -11.27 -10.93
C VAL A 201 4.88 -12.79 -10.69
N ASN A 202 5.42 -13.25 -9.55
CA ASN A 202 5.60 -14.67 -9.25
C ASN A 202 4.72 -15.19 -8.11
N GLY A 203 3.79 -14.38 -7.60
CA GLY A 203 2.91 -14.82 -6.51
C GLY A 203 2.07 -13.72 -5.88
N THR A 204 1.38 -14.09 -4.81
CA THR A 204 0.43 -13.22 -4.11
C THR A 204 0.84 -13.07 -2.65
N ALA A 205 0.72 -11.86 -2.11
CA ALA A 205 0.75 -11.61 -0.67
C ALA A 205 -0.60 -11.09 -0.20
N TYR A 206 -0.88 -11.26 1.08
CA TYR A 206 -2.12 -10.86 1.72
C TYR A 206 -1.80 -9.93 2.87
N VAL A 207 -2.45 -8.77 2.90
CA VAL A 207 -2.35 -7.83 4.01
C VAL A 207 -3.56 -8.02 4.91
N THR A 208 -3.30 -8.38 6.17
CA THR A 208 -4.33 -8.66 7.18
C THR A 208 -4.15 -7.76 8.40
N VAL A 209 -5.23 -7.14 8.87
CA VAL A 209 -5.24 -6.50 10.19
C VAL A 209 -5.63 -7.52 11.26
N LYS A 210 -4.73 -7.80 12.21
CA LYS A 210 -4.98 -8.78 13.26
C LYS A 210 -6.14 -8.35 14.17
N SER A 211 -6.95 -9.33 14.56
CA SER A 211 -8.14 -9.11 15.40
C SER A 211 -7.80 -8.97 16.88
N THR A 212 -6.71 -9.58 17.33
CA THR A 212 -6.30 -9.67 18.74
C THR A 212 -5.31 -8.58 19.16
N GLU A 213 -4.65 -7.95 18.21
CA GLU A 213 -3.58 -6.97 18.45
C GLU A 213 -3.52 -5.92 17.33
N PRO A 214 -3.06 -4.68 17.61
CA PRO A 214 -2.97 -3.63 16.61
C PRO A 214 -1.73 -3.82 15.72
N VAL A 215 -1.71 -4.92 14.97
CA VAL A 215 -0.63 -5.30 14.05
C VAL A 215 -1.24 -5.53 12.67
N VAL A 216 -0.56 -4.98 11.66
CA VAL A 216 -0.83 -5.29 10.27
C VAL A 216 0.21 -6.33 9.84
N GLU A 217 -0.24 -7.44 9.28
CA GLU A 217 0.62 -8.53 8.85
C GLU A 217 0.54 -8.66 7.34
N ILE A 218 1.68 -8.81 6.69
CA ILE A 218 1.79 -9.14 5.28
C ILE A 218 2.33 -10.55 5.21
N ASN A 219 1.52 -11.48 4.70
CA ASN A 219 1.90 -12.87 4.53
C ASN A 219 1.94 -13.22 3.05
N SER A 220 2.91 -14.02 2.65
CA SER A 220 3.01 -14.50 1.28
C SER A 220 3.58 -15.90 1.25
N THR A 221 2.91 -16.80 0.56
CA THR A 221 3.43 -18.15 0.36
C THR A 221 4.39 -18.13 -0.82
N LEU A 222 5.66 -18.43 -0.56
CA LEU A 222 6.72 -18.40 -1.56
C LEU A 222 6.86 -19.73 -2.30
N VAL A 223 6.80 -20.84 -1.55
CA VAL A 223 7.00 -22.20 -2.08
C VAL A 223 5.97 -23.13 -1.50
N HIS A 224 5.37 -23.95 -2.35
CA HIS A 224 4.41 -24.98 -1.98
C HIS A 224 5.01 -26.38 -2.08
N ALA A 225 4.38 -27.35 -1.39
CA ALA A 225 4.71 -28.77 -1.46
C ALA A 225 6.19 -29.08 -1.16
N VAL A 226 6.75 -28.40 -0.15
CA VAL A 226 8.12 -28.57 0.32
C VAL A 226 8.37 -30.01 0.74
N THR A 227 9.30 -30.68 0.07
CA THR A 227 9.75 -32.02 0.43
C THR A 227 11.04 -31.94 1.26
N GLY A 228 11.17 -32.75 2.31
CA GLY A 228 12.39 -32.76 3.15
C GLY A 228 12.47 -31.60 4.17
N ARG A 229 11.48 -31.53 5.06
CA ARG A 229 11.32 -30.49 6.11
C ARG A 229 12.58 -30.17 6.92
N THR A 230 13.43 -31.17 7.21
CA THR A 230 14.69 -30.96 7.95
C THR A 230 15.68 -30.10 7.15
N ARG A 231 15.83 -30.36 5.85
CA ARG A 231 16.72 -29.58 4.99
C ARG A 231 16.18 -28.17 4.79
N ALA A 232 14.86 -28.05 4.60
CA ALA A 232 14.18 -26.76 4.53
C ALA A 232 14.42 -25.91 5.79
N ALA A 233 14.33 -26.52 6.97
CA ALA A 233 14.58 -25.83 8.23
C ALA A 233 16.02 -25.29 8.34
N GLU A 234 17.03 -26.05 7.89
CA GLU A 234 18.42 -25.57 7.84
C GLU A 234 18.57 -24.34 6.93
N LEU A 235 18.02 -24.42 5.71
CA LEU A 235 18.08 -23.32 4.75
C LEU A 235 17.35 -22.07 5.25
N LEU A 236 16.22 -22.24 5.93
CA LEU A 236 15.47 -21.14 6.53
C LEU A 236 16.27 -20.40 7.61
N VAL A 237 17.10 -21.09 8.39
CA VAL A 237 17.96 -20.44 9.38
C VAL A 237 18.94 -19.49 8.69
N ASP A 238 19.61 -19.95 7.64
CA ASP A 238 20.58 -19.14 6.90
C ASP A 238 19.91 -17.95 6.20
N LEU A 239 18.71 -18.14 5.63
CA LEU A 239 17.96 -17.07 4.95
C LEU A 239 17.41 -16.03 5.93
N ASN A 240 16.88 -16.44 7.08
CA ASN A 240 16.40 -15.48 8.09
C ASN A 240 17.54 -14.60 8.65
N VAL A 241 18.79 -15.07 8.64
CA VAL A 241 19.95 -14.23 8.98
C VAL A 241 20.24 -13.20 7.88
N GLN A 242 19.99 -13.54 6.62
CA GLN A 242 20.20 -12.65 5.48
C GLN A 242 19.05 -11.65 5.29
N LEU A 243 17.85 -11.99 5.74
CA LEU A 243 16.63 -11.20 5.62
C LEU A 243 16.07 -10.83 7.00
N PRO A 244 16.75 -9.95 7.77
CA PRO A 244 16.41 -9.69 9.17
C PRO A 244 15.01 -9.08 9.37
N ASP A 245 14.46 -8.43 8.34
CA ASP A 245 13.17 -7.75 8.38
C ASP A 245 12.00 -8.61 7.88
N VAL A 246 12.27 -9.83 7.39
CA VAL A 246 11.27 -10.75 6.87
C VAL A 246 11.40 -12.09 7.58
N MET A 247 10.34 -12.53 8.24
CA MET A 247 10.34 -13.84 8.89
C MET A 247 9.90 -14.91 7.88
N LEU A 248 10.81 -15.81 7.56
CA LEU A 248 10.52 -17.00 6.78
C LEU A 248 10.26 -18.19 7.70
N HIS A 249 9.14 -18.88 7.51
CA HIS A 249 8.79 -20.06 8.29
C HIS A 249 8.14 -21.15 7.45
N LEU A 250 8.33 -22.40 7.87
CA LEU A 250 7.74 -23.59 7.26
C LEU A 250 6.42 -23.93 7.96
N VAL A 251 5.29 -23.70 7.30
CA VAL A 251 3.94 -24.01 7.80
C VAL A 251 3.24 -24.88 6.76
N GLN A 252 2.68 -26.02 7.19
CA GLN A 252 1.91 -26.93 6.32
C GLN A 252 2.59 -27.24 4.97
N ASP A 253 3.88 -27.60 5.01
CA ASP A 253 4.70 -27.90 3.81
C ASP A 253 4.81 -26.74 2.81
N CYS A 254 4.63 -25.51 3.30
CA CYS A 254 4.79 -24.28 2.54
C CYS A 254 5.82 -23.38 3.21
N ILE A 255 6.66 -22.73 2.40
CA ILE A 255 7.52 -21.63 2.88
C ILE A 255 6.69 -20.35 2.81
N VAL A 256 6.46 -19.75 3.97
CA VAL A 256 5.70 -18.51 4.11
C VAL A 256 6.66 -17.40 4.54
N ALA A 257 6.61 -16.28 3.82
CA ALA A 257 7.21 -15.03 4.21
C ALA A 257 6.19 -14.17 4.95
N GLN A 258 6.61 -13.63 6.08
CA GLN A 258 5.79 -12.80 6.93
C GLN A 258 6.53 -11.53 7.31
N VAL A 259 5.84 -10.41 7.20
CA VAL A 259 6.27 -9.11 7.72
C VAL A 259 5.18 -8.57 8.63
N ARG A 260 5.57 -8.10 9.83
CA ARG A 260 4.64 -7.54 10.82
C ARG A 260 4.92 -6.07 11.01
N VAL A 261 3.90 -5.23 10.88
CA VAL A 261 3.95 -3.77 10.98
C VAL A 261 3.13 -3.33 12.18
N SER A 262 3.72 -2.49 13.05
CA SER A 262 2.99 -1.92 14.19
C SER A 262 1.89 -0.98 13.70
N GLY A 263 0.67 -1.22 14.17
CA GLY A 263 -0.50 -0.39 13.91
C GLY A 263 -0.77 0.64 15.02
N SER A 264 0.01 0.67 16.10
CA SER A 264 -0.25 1.55 17.25
C SER A 264 1.04 2.19 17.79
N PRO A 265 1.44 3.39 17.29
CA PRO A 265 0.73 4.18 16.28
C PRO A 265 0.95 3.64 14.86
N PHE A 266 -0.04 3.79 13.98
CA PHE A 266 0.05 3.37 12.59
C PHE A 266 0.79 4.42 11.76
N VAL A 267 1.84 3.99 11.05
CA VAL A 267 2.62 4.84 10.13
C VAL A 267 2.44 4.27 8.72
N PRO A 268 1.75 4.97 7.80
CA PRO A 268 1.53 4.50 6.43
C PRO A 268 2.82 4.10 5.71
N ASP A 269 3.88 4.89 5.89
CA ASP A 269 5.19 4.63 5.26
C ASP A 269 5.83 3.30 5.71
N HIS A 270 5.59 2.85 6.95
CA HIS A 270 6.11 1.57 7.41
C HIS A 270 5.41 0.39 6.71
N LEU A 271 4.11 0.53 6.42
CA LEU A 271 3.38 -0.48 5.65
C LEU A 271 3.89 -0.52 4.20
N LEU A 272 4.02 0.64 3.55
CA LEU A 272 4.55 0.71 2.19
C LEU A 272 6.00 0.20 2.10
N TRP A 273 6.81 0.45 3.13
CA TRP A 273 8.15 -0.11 3.22
C TRP A 273 8.13 -1.64 3.35
N ALA A 274 7.25 -2.20 4.18
CA ALA A 274 7.07 -3.65 4.30
C ALA A 274 6.65 -4.31 2.99
N VAL A 275 5.76 -3.67 2.21
CA VAL A 275 5.38 -4.13 0.85
C VAL A 275 6.60 -4.14 -0.08
N ARG A 276 7.44 -3.10 -0.05
CA ARG A 276 8.67 -3.03 -0.86
C ARG A 276 9.69 -4.11 -0.46
N MET A 277 9.85 -4.38 0.83
CA MET A 277 10.73 -5.46 1.31
C MET A 277 10.28 -6.82 0.76
N LEU A 278 8.98 -7.09 0.80
CA LEU A 278 8.44 -8.34 0.26
C LEU A 278 8.57 -8.41 -1.27
N SER A 279 8.44 -7.28 -1.97
CA SER A 279 8.71 -7.19 -3.42
C SER A 279 10.15 -7.64 -3.74
N HIS A 280 11.12 -7.20 -2.93
CA HIS A 280 12.52 -7.58 -3.10
C HIS A 280 12.78 -9.06 -2.80
N VAL A 281 12.05 -9.67 -1.87
CA VAL A 281 12.09 -11.13 -1.65
C VAL A 281 11.59 -11.85 -2.90
N TRP A 282 10.47 -11.42 -3.48
CA TRP A 282 9.92 -12.02 -4.69
C TRP A 282 10.86 -11.93 -5.91
N GLU A 283 11.68 -10.88 -6.02
CA GLU A 283 12.72 -10.78 -7.06
C GLU A 283 13.80 -11.87 -6.96
N GLN A 284 13.99 -12.45 -5.77
CA GLN A 284 14.98 -13.50 -5.51
C GLN A 284 14.38 -14.92 -5.55
N VAL A 285 13.04 -15.03 -5.60
CA VAL A 285 12.32 -16.30 -5.64
C VAL A 285 12.15 -16.74 -7.10
N ASP A 286 12.94 -17.73 -7.49
CA ASP A 286 12.92 -18.37 -8.81
C ASP A 286 12.71 -19.90 -8.69
N ASP A 287 12.64 -20.59 -9.83
CA ASP A 287 12.43 -22.05 -9.85
C ASP A 287 13.53 -22.79 -9.07
N LYS A 288 14.76 -22.28 -9.10
CA LYS A 288 15.88 -22.85 -8.36
C LYS A 288 15.68 -22.71 -6.85
N PHE A 289 15.20 -21.56 -6.39
CA PHE A 289 14.83 -21.37 -4.99
C PHE A 289 13.81 -22.42 -4.55
N ALA A 290 12.77 -22.68 -5.35
CA ALA A 290 11.80 -23.72 -5.04
C ALA A 290 12.41 -25.13 -5.04
N GLU A 291 13.29 -25.45 -6.00
CA GLU A 291 14.01 -26.72 -6.07
C GLU A 291 14.89 -26.98 -4.84
N ASP A 292 15.55 -25.94 -4.31
CA ASP A 292 16.38 -26.05 -3.09
C ASP A 292 15.56 -26.47 -1.86
N PHE A 293 14.27 -26.11 -1.83
CA PHE A 293 13.29 -26.56 -0.85
C PHE A 293 12.53 -27.82 -1.27
N GLY A 294 12.82 -28.38 -2.45
CA GLY A 294 12.11 -29.53 -3.01
C GLY A 294 10.61 -29.27 -3.21
N GLY A 295 10.23 -28.02 -3.48
CA GLY A 295 8.85 -27.57 -3.69
C GLY A 295 8.65 -26.92 -5.06
N ARG A 296 7.57 -26.15 -5.21
CA ARG A 296 7.17 -25.46 -6.46
C ARG A 296 6.68 -24.03 -6.21
N LEU A 297 6.85 -23.16 -7.21
CA LEU A 297 6.33 -21.79 -7.23
C LEU A 297 4.88 -21.73 -7.76
N GLY A 298 4.24 -20.57 -7.55
CA GLY A 298 2.89 -20.26 -8.01
C GLY A 298 1.80 -20.65 -7.01
N GLU A 299 0.61 -20.08 -7.15
CA GLU A 299 -0.56 -20.53 -6.39
C GLU A 299 -0.74 -22.03 -6.63
N PRO A 300 -1.00 -22.83 -5.57
CA PRO A 300 -1.17 -24.24 -5.74
C PRO A 300 -2.40 -24.41 -6.63
N THR A 301 -2.20 -24.78 -7.90
CA THR A 301 -3.31 -25.32 -8.69
C THR A 301 -3.77 -26.53 -7.89
N PRO A 302 -4.97 -26.47 -7.27
CA PRO A 302 -5.49 -27.65 -6.62
C PRO A 302 -5.55 -28.72 -7.72
N PRO A 303 -5.26 -29.99 -7.42
CA PRO A 303 -5.70 -31.02 -8.34
C PRO A 303 -7.19 -30.75 -8.61
N ALA A 304 -7.59 -30.74 -9.89
CA ALA A 304 -9.02 -30.70 -10.20
C ALA A 304 -9.63 -31.92 -9.52
N LEU A 305 -10.32 -31.69 -8.39
CA LEU A 305 -11.03 -32.75 -7.71
C LEU A 305 -12.20 -33.08 -8.64
N GLU A 306 -12.17 -34.28 -9.22
CA GLU A 306 -13.35 -34.82 -9.88
C GLU A 306 -14.45 -35.00 -8.81
N GLY A 307 -15.72 -34.87 -9.19
CA GLY A 307 -16.85 -34.86 -8.24
C GLY A 307 -16.90 -36.06 -7.27
N ASP A 308 -16.23 -37.16 -7.61
CA ASP A 308 -16.16 -38.39 -6.81
C ASP A 308 -15.10 -38.34 -5.67
N ASP A 309 -14.24 -37.31 -5.60
CA ASP A 309 -13.18 -37.18 -4.59
C ASP A 309 -13.58 -36.31 -3.36
N PHE A 310 -14.78 -35.72 -3.36
CA PHE A 310 -15.22 -34.89 -2.24
C PHE A 310 -15.75 -35.71 -1.06
N PRO A 311 -15.53 -35.27 0.19
CA PRO A 311 -16.13 -35.90 1.36
C PRO A 311 -17.68 -35.90 1.28
N ASP A 312 -18.31 -37.05 1.59
CA ASP A 312 -19.78 -37.20 1.55
C ASP A 312 -20.52 -36.10 2.34
N GLY A 313 -19.98 -35.69 3.49
CA GLY A 313 -20.57 -34.63 4.31
C GLY A 313 -20.49 -33.25 3.68
N LEU A 314 -19.46 -32.99 2.86
CA LEU A 314 -19.35 -31.75 2.09
C LEU A 314 -20.34 -31.76 0.91
N LEU A 315 -20.46 -32.88 0.20
CA LEU A 315 -21.45 -33.02 -0.88
C LEU A 315 -22.88 -32.83 -0.36
N ALA A 316 -23.21 -33.42 0.78
CA ALA A 316 -24.51 -33.24 1.43
C ALA A 316 -24.76 -31.77 1.83
N LEU A 317 -23.72 -31.04 2.25
CA LEU A 317 -23.83 -29.61 2.56
C LEU A 317 -24.09 -28.77 1.30
N ILE A 318 -23.39 -29.06 0.21
CA ILE A 318 -23.57 -28.36 -1.07
C ILE A 318 -24.97 -28.61 -1.62
N GLU A 319 -25.46 -29.85 -1.59
CA GLU A 319 -26.82 -30.20 -1.98
C GLU A 319 -27.87 -29.47 -1.12
N LEU A 320 -27.67 -29.46 0.20
CA LEU A 320 -28.55 -28.74 1.13
C LEU A 320 -28.64 -27.24 0.83
N ILE A 321 -27.51 -26.62 0.48
CA ILE A 321 -27.43 -25.19 0.13
C ILE A 321 -28.05 -24.92 -1.24
N ALA A 322 -27.84 -25.80 -2.22
CA ALA A 322 -28.44 -25.69 -3.55
C ALA A 322 -29.97 -25.79 -3.49
N ASP A 323 -30.50 -26.68 -2.66
CA ASP A 323 -31.95 -26.91 -2.51
C ASP A 323 -32.66 -25.87 -1.62
N SER A 324 -31.90 -25.14 -0.79
CA SER A 324 -32.45 -24.15 0.13
C SER A 324 -32.21 -22.73 -0.42
N PRO A 325 -33.24 -21.94 -0.77
CA PRO A 325 -33.05 -20.55 -1.19
C PRO A 325 -32.67 -19.62 -0.03
N ASP A 326 -32.96 -20.02 1.21
CA ASP A 326 -32.70 -19.24 2.42
C ASP A 326 -31.36 -19.61 3.10
N VAL A 327 -30.94 -18.80 4.08
CA VAL A 327 -29.73 -19.04 4.88
C VAL A 327 -29.90 -20.33 5.70
N VAL A 328 -29.00 -21.29 5.50
CA VAL A 328 -28.99 -22.56 6.25
C VAL A 328 -28.59 -22.30 7.71
N GLU A 329 -29.32 -22.90 8.66
CA GLU A 329 -29.02 -22.72 10.08
C GLU A 329 -27.63 -23.30 10.45
N PRO A 330 -26.82 -22.60 11.26
CA PRO A 330 -25.46 -23.06 11.62
C PRO A 330 -25.41 -24.45 12.25
N ARG A 331 -26.46 -24.87 12.96
CA ARG A 331 -26.54 -26.22 13.54
C ARG A 331 -26.59 -27.31 12.48
N THR A 332 -27.36 -27.11 11.42
CA THR A 332 -27.49 -28.07 10.33
C THR A 332 -26.18 -28.18 9.54
N VAL A 333 -25.51 -27.05 9.31
CA VAL A 333 -24.17 -27.04 8.70
C VAL A 333 -23.15 -27.80 9.55
N LEU A 334 -23.20 -27.62 10.88
CA LEU A 334 -22.34 -28.31 11.83
C LEU A 334 -22.64 -29.82 11.87
N GLU A 335 -23.89 -30.25 11.70
CA GLU A 335 -24.27 -31.67 11.56
C GLU A 335 -23.65 -32.31 10.31
N CYS A 336 -23.65 -31.62 9.17
CA CYS A 336 -22.95 -32.06 7.94
C CYS A 336 -21.43 -32.22 8.15
N CYS A 337 -20.86 -31.47 9.09
CA CYS A 337 -19.44 -31.53 9.46
C CYS A 337 -19.17 -32.47 10.64
N LEU A 338 -20.10 -33.39 10.95
CA LEU A 338 -20.00 -34.34 12.08
C LEU A 338 -19.80 -33.66 13.45
N SER A 339 -20.19 -32.39 13.56
CA SER A 339 -19.94 -31.54 14.73
C SER A 339 -18.47 -31.40 15.11
N ASP A 340 -17.57 -31.57 14.15
CA ASP A 340 -16.13 -31.45 14.33
C ASP A 340 -15.62 -30.15 13.70
N ARG A 341 -14.97 -29.31 14.50
CA ARG A 341 -14.45 -28.01 14.05
C ARG A 341 -13.34 -28.17 13.01
N ASP A 342 -12.48 -29.18 13.13
CA ASP A 342 -11.39 -29.39 12.18
C ASP A 342 -11.94 -29.82 10.81
N VAL A 343 -13.06 -30.56 10.82
CA VAL A 343 -13.81 -30.88 9.60
C VAL A 343 -14.44 -29.64 8.99
N VAL A 344 -15.04 -28.74 9.79
CA VAL A 344 -15.56 -27.45 9.32
C VAL A 344 -14.47 -26.61 8.65
N VAL A 345 -13.27 -26.53 9.25
CA VAL A 345 -12.14 -25.79 8.67
C VAL A 345 -11.65 -26.45 7.37
N SER A 346 -11.58 -27.78 7.34
CA SER A 346 -11.23 -28.53 6.13
C SER A 346 -12.20 -28.27 4.99
N TYR A 347 -13.51 -28.36 5.26
CA TYR A 347 -14.56 -28.10 4.28
C TYR A 347 -14.55 -26.64 3.82
N LEU A 348 -14.31 -25.69 4.72
CA LEU A 348 -14.20 -24.28 4.37
C LEU A 348 -13.08 -24.05 3.35
N ARG A 349 -11.92 -24.68 3.56
CA ARG A 349 -10.80 -24.59 2.62
C ARG A 349 -11.16 -25.14 1.26
N ILE A 350 -11.73 -26.36 1.20
CA ILE A 350 -12.13 -26.99 -0.06
C ILE A 350 -13.15 -26.13 -0.80
N SER A 351 -14.17 -25.62 -0.09
CA SER A 351 -15.21 -24.78 -0.70
C SER A 351 -14.69 -23.45 -1.22
N ALA A 352 -13.76 -22.81 -0.50
CA ALA A 352 -13.15 -21.56 -0.93
C ALA A 352 -12.26 -21.75 -2.17
N GLU A 353 -11.53 -22.86 -2.25
CA GLU A 353 -10.74 -23.24 -3.42
C GLU A 353 -11.64 -23.46 -4.65
N GLN A 354 -12.79 -24.13 -4.48
CA GLN A 354 -13.75 -24.34 -5.57
C GLN A 354 -14.40 -23.02 -6.01
N GLU A 355 -14.83 -22.17 -5.08
CA GLU A 355 -15.38 -20.83 -5.39
C GLU A 355 -14.39 -20.01 -6.23
N ALA A 356 -13.12 -19.97 -5.83
CA ALA A 356 -12.08 -19.24 -6.56
C ALA A 356 -11.83 -19.82 -7.96
N SER A 357 -11.82 -21.15 -8.08
CA SER A 357 -11.67 -21.85 -9.36
C SER A 357 -12.81 -21.52 -10.33
N TRP A 358 -14.06 -21.61 -9.87
CA TRP A 358 -15.24 -21.31 -10.68
C TRP A 358 -15.31 -19.83 -11.09
N ARG A 359 -14.96 -18.90 -10.21
CA ARG A 359 -14.82 -17.47 -10.59
C ARG A 359 -13.74 -17.25 -11.64
N GLY A 360 -12.60 -17.93 -11.52
CA GLY A 360 -11.54 -17.87 -12.52
C GLY A 360 -12.01 -18.36 -13.88
N MET A 361 -12.78 -19.45 -13.91
CA MET A 361 -13.38 -19.98 -15.15
C MET A 361 -14.44 -19.04 -15.74
N ALA A 362 -15.27 -18.40 -14.92
CA ALA A 362 -16.26 -17.43 -15.40
C ALA A 362 -15.58 -16.23 -16.10
N VAL A 363 -14.49 -15.72 -15.52
CA VAL A 363 -13.68 -14.65 -16.13
C VAL A 363 -13.01 -15.14 -17.43
N ALA A 364 -12.49 -16.36 -17.47
CA ALA A 364 -11.89 -16.93 -18.67
C ALA A 364 -12.92 -17.13 -19.79
N ALA A 365 -14.12 -17.60 -19.46
CA ALA A 365 -15.23 -17.79 -20.39
C ALA A 365 -15.73 -16.44 -20.96
N ASP A 366 -15.81 -15.39 -20.14
CA ASP A 366 -16.16 -14.03 -20.59
C ASP A 366 -15.13 -13.46 -21.58
N LEU A 367 -13.87 -13.87 -21.44
CA LEU A 367 -12.77 -13.53 -22.35
C LEU A 367 -12.70 -14.44 -23.59
N GLY A 368 -13.63 -15.37 -23.76
CA GLY A 368 -13.81 -16.18 -24.97
C GLY A 368 -13.15 -17.57 -24.95
N ASP A 369 -12.90 -18.14 -23.77
CA ASP A 369 -12.47 -19.53 -23.63
C ASP A 369 -13.66 -20.51 -23.82
N GLU A 370 -13.51 -21.55 -24.65
CA GLU A 370 -14.59 -22.49 -25.04
C GLU A 370 -14.84 -23.60 -23.99
N GLN A 371 -14.12 -23.57 -22.87
CA GLN A 371 -14.08 -24.67 -21.90
C GLN A 371 -15.33 -24.73 -20.98
N CYS A 372 -16.08 -23.64 -20.79
CA CYS A 372 -17.25 -23.57 -19.90
C CYS A 372 -18.20 -22.41 -20.29
N ASP A 373 -19.50 -22.55 -20.03
CA ASP A 373 -20.48 -21.46 -20.18
C ASP A 373 -20.35 -20.47 -19.00
N VAL A 374 -20.34 -19.16 -19.28
CA VAL A 374 -20.23 -18.10 -18.25
C VAL A 374 -21.33 -18.23 -17.19
N ASP A 375 -22.57 -18.48 -17.62
CA ASP A 375 -23.72 -18.57 -16.72
C ASP A 375 -23.61 -19.81 -15.80
N GLU A 376 -23.01 -20.90 -16.30
CA GLU A 376 -22.77 -22.10 -15.53
C GLU A 376 -21.66 -21.89 -14.50
N ALA A 377 -20.55 -21.28 -14.91
CA ALA A 377 -19.42 -21.00 -14.04
C ALA A 377 -19.79 -20.01 -12.90
N ASP A 378 -20.56 -18.96 -13.21
CA ASP A 378 -21.03 -18.00 -12.21
C ASP A 378 -21.98 -18.66 -11.20
N ARG A 379 -22.89 -19.52 -11.67
CA ARG A 379 -23.83 -20.24 -10.80
C ARG A 379 -23.10 -21.19 -9.85
N GLU A 380 -22.09 -21.92 -10.33
CA GLU A 380 -21.28 -22.80 -9.47
C GLU A 380 -20.46 -21.98 -8.47
N ALA A 381 -19.83 -20.88 -8.91
CA ALA A 381 -19.11 -19.97 -8.02
C ALA A 381 -20.00 -19.43 -6.89
N GLU A 382 -21.24 -19.03 -7.21
CA GLU A 382 -22.20 -18.58 -6.21
C GLU A 382 -22.56 -19.69 -5.22
N ASN A 383 -22.79 -20.91 -5.70
CA ASN A 383 -23.13 -22.05 -4.85
C ASN A 383 -22.01 -22.37 -3.84
N TRP A 384 -20.76 -22.40 -4.30
CA TRP A 384 -19.59 -22.60 -3.43
C TRP A 384 -19.38 -21.42 -2.46
N GLY A 385 -19.60 -20.18 -2.91
CA GLY A 385 -19.53 -19.00 -2.03
C GLY A 385 -20.59 -18.99 -0.92
N ARG A 386 -21.78 -19.54 -1.17
CA ARG A 386 -22.80 -19.75 -0.14
C ARG A 386 -22.35 -20.79 0.89
N ALA A 387 -21.67 -21.85 0.48
CA ALA A 387 -21.09 -22.84 1.39
C ALA A 387 -19.97 -22.26 2.27
N VAL A 388 -19.08 -21.47 1.69
CA VAL A 388 -18.05 -20.72 2.43
C VAL A 388 -18.67 -19.82 3.50
N THR A 389 -19.72 -19.08 3.12
CA THR A 389 -20.43 -18.19 4.06
C THR A 389 -21.04 -18.96 5.22
N ALA A 390 -21.70 -20.09 4.95
CA ALA A 390 -22.32 -20.95 5.94
C ALA A 390 -21.30 -21.55 6.92
N LEU A 391 -20.17 -22.05 6.41
CA LEU A 391 -19.09 -22.64 7.22
C LEU A 391 -18.39 -21.58 8.09
N ARG A 392 -18.15 -20.37 7.56
CA ARG A 392 -17.62 -19.26 8.37
C ARG A 392 -18.57 -18.88 9.51
N GLU A 393 -19.89 -18.87 9.25
CA GLU A 393 -20.88 -18.57 10.29
C GLU A 393 -20.88 -19.61 11.43
N VAL A 394 -20.67 -20.88 11.11
CA VAL A 394 -20.46 -21.93 12.13
C VAL A 394 -19.24 -21.65 12.99
N LEU A 395 -18.10 -21.29 12.38
CA LEU A 395 -16.88 -20.98 13.11
C LEU A 395 -17.00 -19.72 13.98
N ARG A 396 -17.80 -18.73 13.55
CA ARG A 396 -18.10 -17.53 14.35
C ARG A 396 -19.04 -17.83 15.53
N SER A 397 -20.04 -18.67 15.32
CA SER A 397 -21.07 -18.98 16.32
C SER A 397 -20.67 -20.04 17.34
N THR A 398 -19.59 -20.78 17.06
CA THR A 398 -19.03 -21.80 17.96
C THR A 398 -17.75 -21.25 18.62
N PRO A 399 -17.84 -20.57 19.78
CA PRO A 399 -16.65 -20.08 20.47
C PRO A 399 -15.76 -21.27 20.82
N GLU A 400 -14.48 -21.14 20.50
CA GLU A 400 -13.43 -22.05 20.92
C GLU A 400 -13.55 -22.27 22.43
N GLN A 401 -13.58 -23.53 22.89
CA GLN A 401 -13.21 -23.80 24.28
C GLN A 401 -11.74 -23.41 24.38
N VAL A 402 -11.49 -22.14 24.71
CA VAL A 402 -10.19 -21.64 25.10
C VAL A 402 -9.79 -22.48 26.31
N THR A 403 -8.95 -23.48 26.08
CA THR A 403 -8.14 -24.04 27.15
C THR A 403 -7.39 -22.84 27.72
N PRO A 404 -7.58 -22.49 29.00
CA PRO A 404 -6.93 -21.32 29.56
C PRO A 404 -5.43 -21.47 29.31
N VAL A 405 -4.87 -20.51 28.58
CA VAL A 405 -3.43 -20.34 28.44
C VAL A 405 -2.87 -20.39 29.84
N VAL A 406 -2.11 -21.44 30.15
CA VAL A 406 -1.34 -21.50 31.39
C VAL A 406 -0.47 -20.26 31.37
N ASP A 407 -0.75 -19.35 32.30
CA ASP A 407 -0.03 -18.09 32.44
C ASP A 407 1.48 -18.39 32.38
N PRO A 408 2.23 -17.87 31.38
CA PRO A 408 3.67 -18.10 31.30
C PRO A 408 4.41 -17.63 32.57
N SER A 409 3.80 -16.72 33.35
CA SER A 409 4.27 -16.32 34.68
C SER A 409 4.26 -17.48 35.69
N ALA A 410 3.32 -18.41 35.58
CA ALA A 410 3.18 -19.56 36.48
C ALA A 410 4.26 -20.63 36.22
N ILE A 411 4.71 -20.77 34.98
CA ILE A 411 5.86 -21.64 34.64
C ILE A 411 7.17 -20.99 35.10
N GLN A 412 7.26 -19.66 35.03
CA GLN A 412 8.47 -18.94 35.42
C GLN A 412 8.70 -18.90 36.94
N LEU A 413 7.64 -18.96 37.76
CA LEU A 413 7.76 -19.07 39.23
C LEU A 413 8.13 -20.48 39.71
N GLN A 414 7.78 -21.54 38.97
CA GLN A 414 8.15 -22.92 39.32
C GLN A 414 9.64 -23.23 39.06
N LEU A 415 10.32 -22.43 38.23
CA LEU A 415 11.75 -22.55 37.93
C LEU A 415 12.67 -21.95 39.02
N PHE A 416 12.12 -21.23 40.01
CA PHE A 416 12.89 -20.62 41.11
C PHE A 416 12.59 -21.23 42.50
N GLU A 417 11.64 -22.16 42.62
CA GLU A 417 11.26 -22.76 43.91
C GLU A 417 11.90 -24.14 44.21
N THR A 418 12.93 -24.55 43.47
CA THR A 418 13.69 -25.78 43.79
C THR A 418 15.19 -25.53 43.79
N ASP A 419 15.69 -24.98 44.89
CA ASP A 419 16.78 -25.53 45.71
C ASP A 419 17.27 -24.50 46.73
N GLU A 420 16.71 -24.52 47.94
CA GLU A 420 17.47 -24.10 49.13
C GLU A 420 16.89 -24.70 50.42
N VAL A 421 17.05 -26.02 50.58
CA VAL A 421 17.30 -26.59 51.91
C VAL A 421 18.37 -27.68 51.75
N ALA A 422 19.60 -27.23 51.53
CA ALA A 422 20.75 -28.09 51.73
C ALA A 422 20.86 -28.43 53.23
N GLU A 423 20.87 -29.74 53.50
CA GLU A 423 21.16 -30.33 54.80
C GLU A 423 22.46 -29.73 55.38
N VAL A 424 22.34 -29.03 56.52
CA VAL A 424 23.44 -28.94 57.48
C VAL A 424 23.21 -30.04 58.50
N SER A 425 23.78 -31.21 58.23
CA SER A 425 24.10 -32.18 59.27
C SER A 425 25.22 -31.59 60.14
N ASP A 426 24.90 -31.18 61.35
CA ASP A 426 25.90 -30.96 62.40
C ASP A 426 25.67 -31.99 63.51
N GLU A 427 26.42 -33.09 63.43
CA GLU A 427 26.61 -34.00 64.55
C GLU A 427 27.41 -33.27 65.64
N ARG A 428 26.74 -32.83 66.70
CA ARG A 428 27.37 -32.65 68.01
C ARG A 428 26.47 -33.12 69.15
N SER A 429 26.77 -34.35 69.57
CA SER A 429 26.93 -34.83 70.94
C SER A 429 25.98 -34.30 72.02
N ASP A 430 25.19 -35.23 72.56
CA ASP A 430 24.86 -35.28 73.99
C ASP A 430 26.09 -34.96 74.84
N ASP A 431 25.99 -33.94 75.70
CA ASP A 431 26.24 -34.06 77.14
C ASP A 431 25.93 -32.72 77.86
N GLN A 432 24.97 -32.82 78.79
CA GLN A 432 24.63 -31.94 79.93
C GLN A 432 23.82 -30.65 79.71
#